data_AF-G3RYE3-F1
#
_entry.id   AF-G3RYE3-F1
#
_cell.length_a   1.000
_cell.length_b   1.000
_cell.length_c   1.000
_cell.angle_alpha   90.00
_cell.angle_beta   90.00
_cell.angle_gamma   90.00
#
_symmetry.space_group_name_H-M   'P 1'
#
loop_
_entity.id
_entity.type
_entity.pdbx_description
1 polymer ?
#
loop_
_entity_poly.entity_id
_entity_poly.type
_entity_poly.pdbx_seq_one_letter_code
_entity_poly.pdbx_strand_id
1 'polypeptide(L)'
;MAWALKLPLADEVIESGLVQDFDASLSGIGQELGAGAYSMSDVLALPIFKQEESSLPPDNENKILPFQYVLCAATSPAVKLHDETLTYLNQGQSYEIRMLDNRKLGELPEINGKLVKSIFRVVFHDRRLQYTEHQQLEGWRWNRPGDRILDIGDGTEALLLYSFQVHCISTEFTMRKHGGEKGVPFRVQIDTFKENENGEYTEHLHSASCQIKVFKPKGADRKQKTDREKMEKRTPHEKEKYQPSYETTILTESLRN
;
A
#
# COMPACT_ATOMS: atom_id res chain seq x y z
N MET A 1 17.72 -0.68 10.06
CA MET A 1 17.43 0.61 10.71
C MET A 1 15.96 0.62 11.04
N ALA A 2 15.62 0.76 12.30
CA ALA A 2 14.26 0.69 12.82
C ALA A 2 13.97 1.99 13.56
N TRP A 3 12.91 2.70 13.18
CA TRP A 3 12.41 3.86 13.93
C TRP A 3 11.32 3.42 14.89
N ALA A 4 11.14 4.09 16.01
CA ALA A 4 10.19 3.71 17.04
C ALA A 4 9.27 4.89 17.34
N LEU A 5 8.00 4.81 16.99
CA LEU A 5 7.01 5.84 17.37
C LEU A 5 6.03 5.25 18.37
N LYS A 6 5.83 5.93 19.50
CA LYS A 6 4.90 5.56 20.57
C LYS A 6 3.58 6.32 20.31
N LEU A 7 2.50 5.61 20.03
CA LEU A 7 1.23 6.22 19.61
C LEU A 7 0.23 6.29 20.77
N PRO A 8 -0.31 7.47 21.14
CA PRO A 8 -1.50 7.57 21.98
C PRO A 8 -2.75 7.13 21.21
N LEU A 9 -3.32 5.98 21.60
CA LEU A 9 -4.69 5.63 21.29
C LEU A 9 -5.57 6.40 22.29
N ALA A 10 -5.97 7.62 21.91
CA ALA A 10 -6.93 8.40 22.69
C ALA A 10 -8.36 8.02 22.25
N ASP A 11 -9.16 7.61 23.23
CA ASP A 11 -10.61 7.49 23.13
C ASP A 11 -11.26 8.88 22.97
N GLU A 12 -12.35 8.93 22.19
CA GLU A 12 -13.27 10.07 21.98
C GLU A 12 -12.83 11.19 21.02
N VAL A 13 -13.09 11.00 19.71
CA VAL A 13 -13.97 11.89 18.93
C VAL A 13 -14.74 11.02 17.92
N ILE A 14 -16.01 10.77 18.21
CA ILE A 14 -16.97 10.09 17.33
C ILE A 14 -17.68 11.14 16.46
N GLU A 15 -17.99 10.70 15.23
CA GLU A 15 -19.16 11.05 14.40
C GLU A 15 -19.09 12.09 13.27
N SER A 16 -19.56 11.60 12.12
CA SER A 16 -20.22 12.31 11.03
C SER A 16 -19.31 13.09 10.06
N GLY A 17 -18.86 12.42 9.00
CA GLY A 17 -18.24 13.13 7.88
C GLY A 17 -18.06 12.35 6.58
N LEU A 18 -18.09 11.01 6.58
CA LEU A 18 -17.67 10.24 5.38
C LEU A 18 -18.71 9.26 4.82
N VAL A 19 -19.97 9.33 5.26
CA VAL A 19 -21.03 8.44 4.73
C VAL A 19 -21.83 9.08 3.58
N GLN A 20 -21.52 10.32 3.14
CA GLN A 20 -22.29 10.97 2.06
C GLN A 20 -21.70 10.82 0.65
N ASP A 21 -20.45 10.38 0.49
CA ASP A 21 -19.83 10.33 -0.85
C ASP A 21 -19.90 8.95 -1.53
N PHE A 22 -20.49 7.94 -0.89
CA PHE A 22 -20.56 6.58 -1.48
C PHE A 22 -21.85 6.27 -2.23
N ASP A 23 -22.89 7.12 -2.13
CA ASP A 23 -24.23 6.83 -2.70
C ASP A 23 -24.56 7.63 -3.98
N ALA A 24 -23.68 8.55 -4.40
CA ALA A 24 -23.92 9.42 -5.56
C ALA A 24 -23.59 8.79 -6.93
N SER A 25 -23.13 7.52 -6.99
CA SER A 25 -22.67 6.89 -8.24
C SER A 25 -23.53 5.74 -8.78
N LEU A 26 -24.71 5.43 -8.21
CA LEU A 26 -25.54 4.32 -8.71
C LEU A 26 -26.99 4.67 -9.09
N SER A 27 -27.37 5.95 -9.14
CA SER A 27 -28.67 6.36 -9.70
C SER A 27 -28.53 6.88 -11.12
N GLY A 28 -28.41 5.99 -12.12
CA GLY A 28 -28.56 6.44 -13.50
C GLY A 28 -27.96 5.55 -14.59
N ILE A 29 -28.44 4.31 -14.72
CA ILE A 29 -28.51 3.61 -16.01
C ILE A 29 -29.71 2.66 -15.91
N GLY A 30 -30.77 2.97 -16.65
CA GLY A 30 -31.94 2.08 -16.73
C GLY A 30 -33.20 2.78 -17.21
N GLN A 31 -33.26 3.18 -18.49
CA GLN A 31 -34.56 3.38 -19.15
C GLN A 31 -34.48 3.20 -20.68
N GLU A 32 -35.40 2.35 -21.16
CA GLU A 32 -35.87 2.12 -22.55
C GLU A 32 -34.91 1.29 -23.45
N LEU A 33 -35.31 0.22 -24.14
CA LEU A 33 -36.54 -0.21 -24.83
C LEU A 33 -36.63 -1.77 -24.70
N GLY A 34 -37.77 -2.45 -24.51
CA GLY A 34 -38.86 -2.62 -25.47
C GLY A 34 -38.99 -4.09 -25.97
N ALA A 35 -39.92 -4.84 -25.36
CA ALA A 35 -40.66 -6.01 -25.86
C ALA A 35 -39.95 -7.33 -26.27
N GLY A 36 -40.40 -8.45 -25.68
CA GLY A 36 -40.21 -9.80 -26.18
C GLY A 36 -40.36 -10.88 -25.11
N ALA A 37 -41.59 -11.32 -24.84
CA ALA A 37 -41.87 -12.40 -23.91
C ALA A 37 -41.46 -13.77 -24.50
N TYR A 38 -40.52 -14.45 -23.85
CA TYR A 38 -40.42 -15.90 -23.86
C TYR A 38 -39.73 -16.37 -22.56
N SER A 39 -40.46 -17.17 -21.77
CA SER A 39 -39.96 -17.88 -20.60
C SER A 39 -39.75 -19.34 -20.99
N MET A 40 -38.53 -19.87 -20.86
CA MET A 40 -38.27 -21.32 -20.94
C MET A 40 -37.15 -21.68 -19.96
N SER A 41 -37.56 -21.82 -18.70
CA SER A 41 -36.86 -22.43 -17.58
C SER A 41 -36.62 -23.95 -17.71
N ASP A 42 -36.70 -24.53 -18.92
CA ASP A 42 -36.78 -25.99 -19.14
C ASP A 42 -35.62 -26.59 -19.95
N VAL A 43 -34.46 -25.92 -20.04
CA VAL A 43 -33.25 -26.51 -20.69
C VAL A 43 -32.23 -27.05 -19.67
N LEU A 44 -32.52 -26.98 -18.37
CA LEU A 44 -31.64 -27.45 -17.29
C LEU A 44 -31.76 -28.94 -16.93
N ALA A 45 -32.28 -29.79 -17.82
CA ALA A 45 -32.54 -31.20 -17.51
C ALA A 45 -31.70 -32.20 -18.33
N LEU A 46 -30.41 -31.93 -18.58
CA LEU A 46 -29.48 -32.96 -19.06
C LEU A 46 -28.26 -33.14 -18.13
N PRO A 47 -28.17 -34.29 -17.42
CA PRO A 47 -27.00 -34.66 -16.65
C PRO A 47 -25.95 -35.29 -17.59
N ILE A 48 -25.17 -34.44 -18.24
CA ILE A 48 -23.96 -34.85 -18.98
C ILE A 48 -22.79 -34.09 -18.36
N PHE A 49 -22.13 -34.75 -17.41
CA PHE A 49 -20.68 -34.78 -17.19
C PHE A 49 -19.88 -33.59 -17.79
N LYS A 50 -19.09 -32.78 -17.09
CA LYS A 50 -18.44 -32.90 -15.78
C LYS A 50 -17.80 -31.53 -15.50
N GLN A 51 -18.04 -30.99 -14.30
CA GLN A 51 -17.01 -30.42 -13.40
C GLN A 51 -15.77 -29.80 -14.07
N GLU A 52 -15.80 -28.49 -14.29
CA GLU A 52 -14.65 -27.64 -14.00
C GLU A 52 -15.12 -26.67 -12.92
N GLU A 53 -14.85 -27.04 -11.67
CA GLU A 53 -14.94 -26.15 -10.53
C GLU A 53 -14.02 -24.96 -10.80
N SER A 54 -14.61 -23.84 -11.22
CA SER A 54 -14.01 -22.54 -11.06
C SER A 54 -13.77 -22.36 -9.56
N SER A 55 -12.55 -22.63 -9.12
CA SER A 55 -12.03 -22.30 -7.80
C SER A 55 -11.88 -20.78 -7.66
N LEU A 56 -12.99 -20.07 -7.81
CA LEU A 56 -13.12 -18.73 -7.28
C LEU A 56 -13.36 -18.91 -5.77
N PRO A 57 -12.47 -18.41 -4.90
CA PRO A 57 -12.79 -18.41 -3.48
C PRO A 57 -14.11 -17.65 -3.30
N PRO A 58 -15.03 -18.17 -2.48
CA PRO A 58 -16.29 -17.49 -2.19
C PRO A 58 -15.94 -16.15 -1.53
N ASP A 59 -16.71 -15.11 -1.89
CA ASP A 59 -16.74 -13.77 -1.32
C ASP A 59 -15.76 -13.57 -0.17
N ASN A 60 -14.62 -12.95 -0.48
CA ASN A 60 -13.79 -12.36 0.53
C ASN A 60 -14.62 -11.22 1.13
N GLU A 61 -15.42 -11.50 2.16
CA GLU A 61 -15.88 -10.47 3.08
C GLU A 61 -14.67 -9.56 3.28
N ASN A 62 -14.78 -8.28 2.93
CA ASN A 62 -13.71 -7.31 3.09
C ASN A 62 -13.32 -7.31 4.56
N LYS A 63 -12.41 -8.21 4.94
CA LYS A 63 -11.98 -8.40 6.31
C LYS A 63 -11.10 -7.21 6.57
N ILE A 64 -11.73 -6.16 7.09
CA ILE A 64 -11.06 -4.95 7.47
C ILE A 64 -9.97 -5.37 8.46
N LEU A 65 -8.71 -5.18 8.07
CA LEU A 65 -7.58 -5.55 8.90
C LEU A 65 -7.60 -4.67 10.15
N PRO A 66 -7.27 -5.22 11.33
CA PRO A 66 -7.31 -4.47 12.60
C PRO A 66 -6.45 -3.20 12.53
N PHE A 67 -5.33 -3.28 11.81
CA PHE A 67 -4.49 -2.14 11.51
C PHE A 67 -4.35 -1.97 10.00
N GLN A 68 -4.52 -0.76 9.51
CA GLN A 68 -4.28 -0.40 8.11
C GLN A 68 -3.35 0.79 8.05
N TYR A 69 -2.42 0.79 7.09
CA TYR A 69 -1.50 1.91 6.87
C TYR A 69 -1.73 2.48 5.48
N VAL A 70 -1.81 3.81 5.41
CA VAL A 70 -2.10 4.53 4.17
C VAL A 70 -0.99 5.54 3.93
N LEU A 71 -0.23 5.33 2.87
CA LEU A 71 0.71 6.31 2.34
C LEU A 71 -0.06 7.25 1.40
N CYS A 72 -0.07 8.54 1.71
CA CYS A 72 -0.71 9.60 0.93
C CYS A 72 0.12 9.93 -0.33
N ALA A 73 0.27 8.96 -1.21
CA ALA A 73 0.92 9.07 -2.52
C ALA A 73 0.22 8.14 -3.52
N ALA A 74 0.10 8.60 -4.77
CA ALA A 74 -0.65 7.88 -5.78
C ALA A 74 0.03 6.58 -6.24
N THR A 75 -0.77 5.55 -6.47
CA THR A 75 -0.29 4.29 -7.06
C THR A 75 0.02 4.48 -8.55
N SER A 76 0.99 3.73 -9.06
CA SER A 76 1.35 3.77 -10.47
C SER A 76 0.25 3.15 -11.34
N PRO A 77 -0.17 3.81 -12.44
CA PRO A 77 -1.14 3.25 -13.38
C PRO A 77 -0.53 2.18 -14.30
N ALA A 78 0.79 1.92 -14.20
CA ALA A 78 1.53 1.02 -15.08
C ALA A 78 1.82 -0.34 -14.44
N VAL A 79 1.11 -0.70 -13.37
CA VAL A 79 1.22 -1.99 -12.67
C VAL A 79 0.22 -2.99 -13.25
N LYS A 80 0.65 -4.23 -13.50
CA LYS A 80 -0.24 -5.28 -14.05
C LYS A 80 -1.18 -5.82 -12.97
N LEU A 81 -2.31 -6.41 -13.37
CA LEU A 81 -3.35 -6.91 -12.46
C LEU A 81 -2.82 -7.85 -11.35
N HIS A 82 -1.85 -8.71 -11.68
CA HIS A 82 -1.30 -9.71 -10.75
C HIS A 82 0.03 -9.31 -10.11
N ASP A 83 0.54 -8.11 -10.41
CA ASP A 83 1.75 -7.60 -9.78
C ASP A 83 1.38 -6.86 -8.47
N GLU A 84 2.31 -6.73 -7.55
CA GLU A 84 2.09 -5.91 -6.35
C GLU A 84 2.05 -4.41 -6.72
N THR A 85 1.24 -3.63 -6.00
CA THR A 85 1.12 -2.18 -6.23
C THR A 85 2.46 -1.48 -6.08
N LEU A 86 2.69 -0.44 -6.88
CA LEU A 86 3.95 0.31 -6.89
C LEU A 86 3.66 1.81 -6.78
N THR A 87 4.35 2.49 -5.88
CA THR A 87 4.20 3.93 -5.64
C THR A 87 5.45 4.67 -6.07
N TYR A 88 5.30 5.81 -6.73
CA TYR A 88 6.43 6.64 -7.14
C TYR A 88 6.64 7.77 -6.14
N LEU A 89 7.84 7.84 -5.55
CA LEU A 89 8.21 8.86 -4.59
C LEU A 89 9.37 9.70 -5.11
N ASN A 90 9.44 10.97 -4.72
CA ASN A 90 10.56 11.86 -4.97
C ASN A 90 11.50 11.85 -3.76
N GLN A 91 12.80 11.84 -4.05
CA GLN A 91 13.86 11.94 -3.07
C GLN A 91 13.68 13.17 -2.19
N GLY A 92 13.67 12.98 -0.87
CA GLY A 92 13.59 14.05 0.12
C GLY A 92 12.26 14.84 0.12
N GLN A 93 11.28 14.43 -0.69
CA GLN A 93 9.94 15.00 -0.61
C GLN A 93 9.21 14.39 0.59
N SER A 94 8.52 15.24 1.35
CA SER A 94 7.65 14.84 2.44
C SER A 94 6.36 14.26 1.89
N TYR A 95 6.13 12.99 2.19
CA TYR A 95 4.85 12.31 2.04
C TYR A 95 4.22 12.13 3.42
N GLU A 96 2.92 11.90 3.45
CA GLU A 96 2.25 11.59 4.70
C GLU A 96 1.93 10.11 4.78
N ILE A 97 2.05 9.53 5.97
CA ILE A 97 1.62 8.17 6.25
C ILE A 97 0.72 8.14 7.48
N ARG A 98 -0.42 7.46 7.35
CA ARG A 98 -1.42 7.32 8.42
C ARG A 98 -1.51 5.87 8.87
N MET A 99 -1.68 5.68 10.17
CA MET A 99 -2.14 4.44 10.76
C MET A 99 -3.62 4.57 11.10
N LEU A 100 -4.42 3.63 10.62
CA LEU A 100 -5.84 3.50 10.92
C LEU A 100 -6.03 2.28 11.83
N ASP A 101 -6.75 2.49 12.91
CA ASP A 101 -7.23 1.44 13.80
C ASP A 101 -8.65 1.08 13.41
N ASN A 102 -8.82 -0.08 12.79
CA ASN A 102 -10.11 -0.58 12.33
C ASN A 102 -10.56 -1.81 13.14
N ARG A 103 -10.02 -2.00 14.35
CA ARG A 103 -10.39 -3.12 15.22
C ARG A 103 -11.90 -3.09 15.52
N LYS A 104 -12.53 -4.25 15.45
CA LYS A 104 -13.92 -4.40 15.92
C LYS A 104 -13.96 -4.41 17.45
N LEU A 105 -15.11 -4.04 18.02
CA LEU A 105 -15.31 -4.06 19.47
C LEU A 105 -15.04 -5.48 20.01
N GLY A 106 -14.02 -5.61 20.88
CA GLY A 106 -13.60 -6.90 21.44
C GLY A 106 -12.40 -7.56 20.76
N GLU A 107 -11.93 -7.05 19.61
CA GLU A 107 -10.68 -7.50 18.99
C GLU A 107 -9.45 -6.85 19.66
N LEU A 108 -8.48 -7.69 20.08
CA LEU A 108 -7.27 -7.26 20.79
C LEU A 108 -7.56 -6.33 21.98
N PRO A 109 -8.33 -6.78 23.00
CA PRO A 109 -8.67 -5.95 24.16
C PRO A 109 -7.43 -5.53 24.98
N GLU A 110 -6.37 -6.31 24.86
CA GLU A 110 -5.08 -6.14 25.54
C GLU A 110 -4.34 -4.84 25.19
N ILE A 111 -4.71 -4.16 24.11
CA ILE A 111 -4.13 -2.88 23.68
C ILE A 111 -5.11 -1.70 23.80
N ASN A 112 -6.33 -1.92 24.31
CA ASN A 112 -7.28 -0.83 24.56
C ASN A 112 -6.72 0.11 25.63
N GLY A 113 -6.72 1.42 25.34
CA GLY A 113 -6.12 2.44 26.21
C GLY A 113 -4.61 2.31 26.39
N LYS A 114 -3.92 1.45 25.60
CA LYS A 114 -2.47 1.31 25.63
C LYS A 114 -1.84 1.93 24.39
N LEU A 115 -0.56 2.26 24.53
CA LEU A 115 0.23 2.76 23.41
C LEU A 115 0.72 1.56 22.58
N VAL A 116 0.89 1.76 21.28
CA VAL A 116 1.59 0.81 20.40
C VAL A 116 2.85 1.46 19.84
N LYS A 117 3.80 0.62 19.44
CA LYS A 117 5.04 1.05 18.80
C LYS A 117 5.08 0.58 17.37
N SER A 118 5.14 1.51 16.42
CA SER A 118 5.32 1.18 15.00
C SER A 118 6.75 1.44 14.54
N ILE A 119 7.28 0.50 13.76
CA ILE A 119 8.63 0.52 13.21
C ILE A 119 8.61 0.62 11.69
N PHE A 120 9.10 1.74 11.17
CA PHE A 120 9.20 2.00 9.74
C PHE A 120 10.59 1.64 9.21
N ARG A 121 10.62 0.89 8.10
CA ARG A 121 11.84 0.42 7.44
C ARG A 121 11.73 0.62 5.94
N VAL A 122 12.84 1.02 5.31
CA VAL A 122 13.00 0.96 3.85
C VAL A 122 13.98 -0.16 3.57
N VAL A 123 13.52 -1.19 2.85
CA VAL A 123 14.30 -2.40 2.52
C VAL A 123 14.28 -2.65 1.01
N PHE A 124 15.22 -3.43 0.50
CA PHE A 124 15.17 -3.82 -0.92
C PHE A 124 13.99 -4.74 -1.20
N HIS A 125 13.29 -4.54 -2.32
CA HIS A 125 12.29 -5.49 -2.80
C HIS A 125 12.96 -6.75 -3.38
N ASP A 126 14.09 -6.59 -4.07
CA ASP A 126 14.84 -7.67 -4.72
C ASP A 126 15.58 -8.53 -3.70
N ARG A 127 15.28 -9.84 -3.70
CA ARG A 127 15.84 -10.81 -2.75
C ARG A 127 17.36 -10.89 -2.78
N ARG A 128 18.00 -10.75 -3.94
CA ARG A 128 19.47 -10.77 -4.06
C ARG A 128 20.09 -9.56 -3.36
N LEU A 129 19.46 -8.39 -3.49
CA LEU A 129 19.93 -7.18 -2.84
C LEU A 129 19.64 -7.17 -1.34
N GLN A 130 18.61 -7.87 -0.87
CA GLN A 130 18.38 -8.06 0.57
C GLN A 130 19.58 -8.76 1.26
N TYR A 131 20.18 -9.78 0.65
CA TYR A 131 21.38 -10.44 1.21
C TYR A 131 22.61 -9.53 1.33
N THR A 132 22.66 -8.47 0.52
CA THR A 132 23.77 -7.50 0.52
C THR A 132 23.32 -6.13 1.01
N GLU A 133 22.14 -6.04 1.64
CA GLU A 133 21.49 -4.77 1.97
C GLU A 133 22.38 -3.91 2.87
N HIS A 134 22.97 -4.52 3.90
CA HIS A 134 23.89 -3.83 4.79
C HIS A 134 25.02 -3.15 4.02
N GLN A 135 25.72 -3.88 3.15
CA GLN A 135 26.81 -3.36 2.33
C GLN A 135 26.34 -2.24 1.38
N GLN A 136 25.19 -2.43 0.71
CA GLN A 136 24.65 -1.44 -0.23
C GLN A 136 24.27 -0.13 0.48
N LEU A 137 23.57 -0.23 1.61
CA LEU A 137 23.12 0.92 2.37
C LEU A 137 24.27 1.62 3.11
N GLU A 138 25.27 0.90 3.58
CA GLU A 138 26.50 1.50 4.14
C GLU A 138 27.30 2.22 3.06
N GLY A 139 27.48 1.60 1.89
CA GLY A 139 28.12 2.26 0.76
C GLY A 139 27.41 3.54 0.35
N TRP A 140 26.07 3.56 0.42
CA TRP A 140 25.28 4.77 0.20
C TRP A 140 25.58 5.86 1.24
N ARG A 141 25.61 5.50 2.54
CA ARG A 141 25.91 6.45 3.64
C ARG A 141 27.32 6.98 3.60
N TRP A 142 28.29 6.17 3.21
CA TRP A 142 29.68 6.60 3.11
C TRP A 142 29.85 7.78 2.15
N ASN A 143 29.07 7.80 1.07
CA ASN A 143 29.06 8.89 0.10
C ASN A 143 28.21 10.09 0.54
N ARG A 144 27.50 9.98 1.66
CA ARG A 144 26.53 10.96 2.20
C ARG A 144 26.61 11.03 3.72
N PRO A 145 27.74 11.49 4.27
CA PRO A 145 27.90 11.58 5.72
C PRO A 145 26.84 12.54 6.30
N GLY A 146 26.03 12.03 7.23
CA GLY A 146 24.96 12.80 7.88
C GLY A 146 23.56 12.58 7.31
N ASP A 147 23.43 12.06 6.09
CA ASP A 147 22.12 11.77 5.51
C ASP A 147 21.55 10.45 6.08
N ARG A 148 20.29 10.48 6.49
CA ARG A 148 19.54 9.29 6.87
C ARG A 148 18.80 8.77 5.64
N ILE A 149 18.63 7.45 5.52
CA ILE A 149 17.90 6.85 4.37
C ILE A 149 16.41 7.21 4.43
N LEU A 150 15.87 7.21 5.64
CA LEU A 150 14.47 7.43 5.96
C LEU A 150 14.40 8.42 7.11
N ASP A 151 13.64 9.48 6.92
CA ASP A 151 13.21 10.39 7.98
C ASP A 151 11.72 10.21 8.22
N ILE A 152 11.37 10.03 9.49
CA ILE A 152 10.01 10.15 9.97
C ILE A 152 9.97 11.38 10.87
N GLY A 153 9.18 12.38 10.49
CA GLY A 153 9.01 13.59 11.30
C GLY A 153 7.74 13.55 12.14
N ASP A 154 7.69 14.46 13.11
CA ASP A 154 6.60 14.55 14.08
C ASP A 154 5.25 14.76 13.37
N GLY A 155 4.30 13.92 13.74
CA GLY A 155 2.95 13.98 13.25
C GLY A 155 2.06 14.85 14.12
N THR A 156 0.92 15.29 13.58
CA THR A 156 -0.17 15.76 14.45
C THR A 156 -0.68 14.55 15.23
N GLU A 157 -0.41 14.49 16.54
CA GLU A 157 -0.79 13.38 17.43
C GLU A 157 -2.28 13.02 17.29
N ALA A 158 -3.13 14.04 17.07
CA ALA A 158 -4.57 13.88 16.89
C ALA A 158 -5.00 13.06 15.66
N LEU A 159 -4.13 12.85 14.66
CA LEU A 159 -4.48 12.20 13.40
C LEU A 159 -3.62 10.98 13.05
N LEU A 160 -2.68 10.59 13.92
CA LEU A 160 -1.69 9.53 13.65
C LEU A 160 -1.02 9.68 12.27
N LEU A 161 -0.82 10.94 11.85
CA LEU A 161 -0.36 11.35 10.53
C LEU A 161 1.11 11.73 10.62
N TYR A 162 1.99 10.93 10.04
CA TYR A 162 3.44 11.15 10.10
C TYR A 162 4.00 11.63 8.78
N SER A 163 4.95 12.56 8.86
CA SER A 163 5.76 12.89 7.69
C SER A 163 6.76 11.77 7.41
N PHE A 164 6.89 11.39 6.14
CA PHE A 164 7.67 10.27 5.65
C PHE A 164 8.52 10.73 4.46
N GLN A 165 9.85 10.65 4.60
CA GLN A 165 10.80 11.08 3.57
C GLN A 165 11.85 10.02 3.30
N VAL A 166 12.06 9.67 2.03
CA VAL A 166 13.10 8.74 1.60
C VAL A 166 14.16 9.48 0.81
N HIS A 167 15.42 9.32 1.22
CA HIS A 167 16.55 10.07 0.65
C HIS A 167 17.40 9.26 -0.31
N CYS A 168 17.28 7.93 -0.31
CA CYS A 168 17.96 7.09 -1.29
C CYS A 168 17.13 6.91 -2.57
N ILE A 169 17.79 6.84 -3.72
CA ILE A 169 17.12 6.77 -5.03
C ILE A 169 17.31 5.38 -5.63
N SER A 170 16.27 4.86 -6.27
CA SER A 170 16.26 3.51 -6.85
C SER A 170 17.38 3.26 -7.87
N THR A 171 17.86 4.27 -8.59
CA THR A 171 18.94 4.14 -9.58
C THR A 171 20.35 4.18 -8.97
N GLU A 172 20.49 4.42 -7.67
CA GLU A 172 21.81 4.44 -7.01
C GLU A 172 22.34 3.04 -6.70
N PHE A 173 21.43 2.06 -6.73
CA PHE A 173 21.69 0.66 -6.41
C PHE A 173 21.67 -0.24 -7.66
N THR A 174 21.70 0.35 -8.86
CA THR A 174 21.84 -0.39 -10.11
C THR A 174 23.30 -0.68 -10.41
N MET A 175 23.58 -1.80 -11.11
CA MET A 175 24.95 -2.22 -11.40
C MET A 175 25.66 -1.26 -12.35
N ARG A 176 24.94 -0.65 -13.30
CA ARG A 176 25.49 0.38 -14.17
C ARG A 176 25.05 1.75 -13.67
N LYS A 177 26.04 2.59 -13.36
CA LYS A 177 25.86 4.01 -13.04
C LYS A 177 25.56 4.87 -14.27
N HIS A 178 25.75 4.32 -15.48
CA HIS A 178 25.41 4.98 -16.73
C HIS A 178 23.92 4.79 -17.01
N GLY A 179 23.23 5.89 -17.34
CA GLY A 179 21.78 5.94 -17.45
C GLY A 179 21.19 4.90 -18.41
N GLY A 180 19.94 4.50 -18.15
CA GLY A 180 19.18 3.54 -18.97
C GLY A 180 18.75 2.28 -18.22
N GLU A 181 19.36 1.96 -17.07
CA GLU A 181 18.91 0.83 -16.25
C GLU A 181 17.65 1.16 -15.44
N LYS A 182 16.76 0.17 -15.33
CA LYS A 182 15.57 0.25 -14.48
C LYS A 182 16.02 0.30 -13.02
N GLY A 183 15.77 1.42 -12.34
CA GLY A 183 16.06 1.54 -10.90
C GLY A 183 15.44 0.42 -10.07
N VAL A 184 16.12 0.03 -8.99
CA VAL A 184 15.73 -1.03 -8.06
C VAL A 184 14.56 -0.57 -7.18
N PRO A 185 13.45 -1.33 -7.11
CA PRO A 185 12.36 -1.01 -6.19
C PRO A 185 12.75 -1.29 -4.73
N PHE A 186 12.21 -0.49 -3.82
CA PHE A 186 12.27 -0.73 -2.37
C PHE A 186 10.90 -1.16 -1.86
N ARG A 187 10.85 -1.64 -0.62
CA ARG A 187 9.63 -1.73 0.16
C ARG A 187 9.72 -0.79 1.34
N VAL A 188 8.61 -0.11 1.62
CA VAL A 188 8.36 0.47 2.93
C VAL A 188 7.68 -0.61 3.75
N GLN A 189 8.28 -1.01 4.86
CA GLN A 189 7.72 -1.99 5.79
C GLN A 189 7.42 -1.30 7.12
N ILE A 190 6.24 -1.59 7.67
CA ILE A 190 5.78 -1.12 8.97
C ILE A 190 5.46 -2.33 9.83
N ASP A 191 6.11 -2.42 10.98
CA ASP A 191 5.86 -3.46 11.97
C ASP A 191 5.41 -2.82 13.27
N THR A 192 4.24 -3.23 13.76
CA THR A 192 3.62 -2.68 14.96
C THR A 192 3.69 -3.67 16.10
N PHE A 193 4.03 -3.17 17.29
CA PHE A 193 4.29 -3.94 18.49
C PHE A 193 3.49 -3.38 19.67
N LYS A 194 3.00 -4.26 20.54
CA LYS A 194 2.47 -3.91 21.86
C LYS A 194 3.53 -4.04 22.94
N GLU A 195 3.23 -3.39 24.06
CA GLU A 195 3.98 -3.48 25.30
C GLU A 195 3.77 -4.85 25.94
N ASN A 196 4.88 -5.51 26.30
CA ASN A 196 4.89 -6.75 27.06
C ASN A 196 4.69 -6.48 28.56
N GLU A 197 4.65 -7.54 29.37
CA GLU A 197 4.51 -7.44 30.83
C GLU A 197 5.64 -6.65 31.53
N ASN A 198 6.82 -6.55 30.88
CA ASN A 198 7.99 -5.84 31.39
C ASN A 198 8.03 -4.36 30.97
N GLY A 199 7.01 -3.87 30.26
CA GLY A 199 6.97 -2.50 29.74
C GLY A 199 7.76 -2.29 28.43
N GLU A 200 8.20 -3.36 27.77
CA GLU A 200 8.96 -3.29 26.52
C GLU A 200 8.07 -3.60 25.31
N TYR A 201 8.24 -2.83 24.23
CA TYR A 201 7.48 -3.02 22.99
C TYR A 201 8.09 -4.11 22.09
N THR A 202 7.99 -5.36 22.53
CA THR A 202 8.59 -6.53 21.84
C THR A 202 7.56 -7.48 21.24
N GLU A 203 6.32 -7.44 21.70
CA GLU A 203 5.26 -8.33 21.24
C GLU A 203 4.70 -7.83 19.92
N HIS A 204 4.89 -8.61 18.86
CA HIS A 204 4.47 -8.25 17.51
C HIS A 204 2.94 -8.36 17.38
N LEU A 205 2.34 -7.34 16.73
CA LEU A 205 0.91 -7.29 16.45
C LEU A 205 0.61 -7.45 14.96
N HIS A 206 1.33 -6.70 14.12
CA HIS A 206 1.00 -6.60 12.71
C HIS A 206 2.20 -6.14 11.86
N SER A 207 2.26 -6.60 10.62
CA SER A 207 3.26 -6.19 9.64
C SER A 207 2.60 -5.87 8.30
N ALA A 208 2.92 -4.72 7.73
CA ALA A 208 2.45 -4.32 6.41
C ALA A 208 3.58 -3.75 5.57
N SER A 209 3.46 -3.85 4.25
CA SER A 209 4.42 -3.23 3.34
C SER A 209 3.78 -2.75 2.03
N CYS A 210 4.47 -1.86 1.32
CA CYS A 210 4.17 -1.53 -0.06
C CYS A 210 5.46 -1.34 -0.86
N GLN A 211 5.41 -1.57 -2.17
CA GLN A 211 6.55 -1.24 -3.03
C GLN A 211 6.58 0.25 -3.35
N ILE A 212 7.79 0.79 -3.30
CA ILE A 212 8.07 2.16 -3.73
C ILE A 212 9.21 2.17 -4.75
N LYS A 213 9.18 3.17 -5.61
CA LYS A 213 10.32 3.53 -6.46
C LYS A 213 10.63 5.00 -6.24
N VAL A 214 11.86 5.26 -5.79
CA VAL A 214 12.28 6.62 -5.46
C VAL A 214 13.04 7.20 -6.64
N PHE A 215 12.64 8.40 -7.06
CA PHE A 215 13.21 9.15 -8.14
C PHE A 215 13.92 10.40 -7.62
N LYS A 216 14.79 11.00 -8.44
CA LYS A 216 15.24 12.37 -8.21
C LYS A 216 14.03 13.33 -8.09
N PRO A 217 14.19 14.50 -7.46
CA PRO A 217 13.10 15.48 -7.32
C PRO A 217 12.38 15.75 -8.65
N LYS A 218 11.04 15.80 -8.60
CA LYS A 218 10.12 15.90 -9.76
C LYS A 218 10.20 14.72 -10.76
N GLY A 219 10.94 13.67 -10.43
CA GLY A 219 11.08 12.48 -11.27
C GLY A 219 9.85 11.59 -11.20
N ALA A 220 9.28 11.42 -10.00
CA ALA A 220 8.05 10.67 -9.78
C ALA A 220 6.87 11.31 -10.53
N ASP A 221 6.71 12.63 -10.45
CA ASP A 221 5.59 13.35 -11.10
C ASP A 221 5.64 13.20 -12.63
N ARG A 222 6.82 13.39 -13.22
CA ARG A 222 7.04 13.20 -14.66
C ARG A 222 6.74 11.77 -15.07
N LYS A 223 7.17 10.80 -14.27
CA LYS A 223 6.94 9.38 -14.52
C LYS A 223 5.45 9.03 -14.43
N GLN A 224 4.77 9.49 -13.37
CA GLN A 224 3.33 9.31 -13.18
C GLN A 224 2.53 9.89 -14.35
N LYS A 225 2.85 11.11 -14.78
CA LYS A 225 2.23 11.76 -15.94
C LYS A 225 2.47 10.97 -17.23
N THR A 226 3.72 10.60 -17.51
CA THR A 226 4.09 9.83 -18.71
C THR A 226 3.38 8.48 -18.76
N ASP A 227 3.28 7.78 -17.63
CA ASP A 227 2.64 6.47 -17.57
C ASP A 227 1.12 6.60 -17.73
N ARG A 228 0.48 7.63 -17.15
CA ARG A 228 -0.94 7.92 -17.35
C ARG A 228 -1.27 8.22 -18.82
N GLU A 229 -0.51 9.10 -19.47
CA GLU A 229 -0.69 9.40 -20.90
C GLU A 229 -0.50 8.16 -21.79
N LYS A 230 0.42 7.26 -21.41
CA LYS A 230 0.59 5.98 -22.10
C LYS A 230 -0.61 5.07 -21.90
N MET A 231 -1.15 5.01 -20.69
CA MET A 231 -2.33 4.20 -20.39
C MET A 231 -3.56 4.71 -21.14
N GLU A 232 -3.77 6.02 -21.23
CA GLU A 232 -4.89 6.61 -21.97
C GLU A 232 -4.91 6.20 -23.45
N LYS A 233 -3.73 6.14 -24.09
CA LYS A 233 -3.54 5.73 -25.49
C LYS A 233 -3.72 4.24 -25.76
N ARG A 234 -3.78 3.40 -24.72
CA ARG A 234 -4.01 1.95 -24.89
C ARG A 234 -5.46 1.64 -25.23
N THR A 235 -5.66 0.53 -25.93
CA THR A 235 -7.00 -0.01 -26.19
C THR A 235 -7.68 -0.45 -24.89
N PRO A 236 -9.02 -0.51 -24.82
CA PRO A 236 -9.74 -0.99 -23.64
C PRO A 236 -9.26 -2.39 -23.18
N HIS A 237 -9.12 -3.32 -24.12
CA HIS A 237 -8.64 -4.68 -23.84
C HIS A 237 -7.20 -4.72 -23.27
N GLU A 238 -6.34 -3.77 -23.64
CA GLU A 238 -5.01 -3.68 -23.03
C GLU A 238 -5.04 -3.06 -21.64
N LYS A 239 -5.97 -2.13 -21.38
CA LYS A 239 -6.13 -1.48 -20.06
C LYS A 239 -6.57 -2.47 -19.00
N GLU A 240 -7.41 -3.46 -19.34
CA GLU A 240 -7.85 -4.55 -18.45
C GLU A 240 -6.70 -5.39 -17.87
N LYS A 241 -5.51 -5.35 -18.49
CA LYS A 241 -4.32 -6.06 -18.01
C LYS A 241 -3.60 -5.33 -16.85
N TYR A 242 -4.02 -4.12 -16.53
CA TYR A 242 -3.40 -3.23 -15.55
C TYR A 242 -4.35 -2.94 -14.39
N GLN A 243 -3.76 -2.64 -13.24
CA GLN A 243 -4.51 -2.21 -12.07
C GLN A 243 -5.01 -0.76 -12.24
N PRO A 244 -6.15 -0.42 -11.62
CA PRO A 244 -6.55 0.97 -11.46
C PRO A 244 -5.51 1.74 -10.62
N SER A 245 -5.38 3.03 -10.92
CA SER A 245 -4.54 3.96 -10.15
C SER A 245 -5.40 4.67 -9.11
N TYR A 246 -4.87 4.81 -7.90
CA TYR A 246 -5.51 5.45 -6.75
C TYR A 246 -4.66 6.62 -6.27
N GLU A 247 -5.26 7.58 -5.60
CA GLU A 247 -4.56 8.77 -5.06
C GLU A 247 -3.69 8.46 -3.83
N THR A 248 -3.98 7.36 -3.15
CA THR A 248 -3.25 6.89 -1.97
C THR A 248 -2.86 5.42 -2.12
N THR A 249 -1.76 5.04 -1.49
CA THR A 249 -1.30 3.65 -1.44
C THR A 249 -1.62 3.04 -0.09
N ILE A 250 -2.45 2.00 -0.11
CA ILE A 250 -2.73 1.16 1.06
C ILE A 250 -1.62 0.11 1.15
N LEU A 251 -0.99 -0.01 2.31
CA LEU A 251 -0.01 -1.07 2.57
C LEU A 251 -0.74 -2.39 2.79
N THR A 252 -0.21 -3.46 2.22
CA THR A 252 -0.76 -4.81 2.33
C THR A 252 -0.04 -5.60 3.41
N GLU A 253 -0.74 -6.54 4.05
CA GLU A 253 -0.14 -7.44 5.03
C GLU A 253 1.10 -8.14 4.46
N SER A 254 2.15 -8.24 5.26
CA SER A 254 3.42 -8.81 4.84
C SER A 254 4.04 -9.67 5.93
N LEU A 255 4.70 -10.76 5.55
CA LEU A 255 5.50 -11.53 6.49
C LEU A 255 6.67 -10.69 7.00
N ARG A 256 6.97 -10.84 8.30
CA ARG A 256 8.13 -10.21 8.92
C ARG A 256 9.40 -10.85 8.37
N ASN A 257 10.21 -10.05 7.67
CA ASN A 257 11.59 -10.37 7.31
C ASN A 257 12.55 -10.27 8.50
#